data_AF-A0A347ZUB1-F1
#
_entry.id   AF-A0A347ZUB1-F1
#
_cell.length_a   1.000
_cell.length_b   1.000
_cell.length_c   1.000
_cell.angle_alpha   90.00
_cell.angle_beta   90.00
_cell.angle_gamma   90.00
#
_symmetry.space_group_name_H-M   'P 1'
#
loop_
_entity.id
_entity.type
_entity.pdbx_description
1 polymer ?
#
loop_
_entity_poly.entity_id
_entity_poly.type
_entity_poly.pdbx_seq_one_letter_code
_entity_poly.pdbx_strand_id
1 'polypeptide(L)'
;MKYMGFIEDLRYRTDEYNDSFNTEEENRYPKKQKELWAPINRNKAITQSSFGYDHENCLRLLAENGYDGEPVSSRKMNTARRWFEDSKDHNFPPQEDVLRMGIFFCLDFYTLLHWVLKADFEEFLIKGDEEFKVNVGESILAIIEKYNLNEKLIFQSKLKEFQKSLDKRTLYLLFEDHWHLASTEVLNFKNFSAVIDDFFKEDLIYYENYSEKITNFANYQKEIIRESQFGSNDDQETLWRYRGIWQTLTEDLDTIYIDIENTRLKNADVEQNYLKKFGALIIELTEQENDAKLNNERLSVVLRSPRYLSDEEIEKQVFETREKLKQDLADLKLKEASAKRNSLMDEWKSQGIPVSPEQLAKEKEQCKKEIRDIRKMIYPDVLIHDPVYAKLSKEQQEELKDILIEALKIDNSELGYPPNFVNHDMRSLEGLRNVRRRIEEILNMKNIQIDLRYEIQGETIYEKIAWLENEIVILKNRLNAAKGQLTAMLTDVGIQSKLALLNNQDKQEMFTEKMEKKIACLKEENVALKIKIEVENNKKK
;
A
#
# COMPACT_ATOMS: atom_id res chain seq x y z
N MET A 1 -0.65 43.49 -30.91
CA MET A 1 -1.16 43.05 -29.60
C MET A 1 -0.41 43.85 -28.57
N LYS A 2 -1.12 44.61 -27.74
CA LYS A 2 -0.57 45.51 -26.73
C LYS A 2 -0.61 44.77 -25.39
N TYR A 3 0.55 44.62 -24.75
CA TYR A 3 0.65 44.16 -23.37
C TYR A 3 0.07 45.24 -22.44
N MET A 4 -0.81 44.83 -21.53
CA MET A 4 -1.25 45.65 -20.40
C MET A 4 -0.57 45.14 -19.15
N GLY A 5 -0.07 46.04 -18.31
CA GLY A 5 0.66 45.66 -17.10
C GLY A 5 -0.24 45.12 -15.99
N PHE A 6 0.41 44.59 -14.96
CA PHE A 6 -0.16 44.19 -13.68
C PHE A 6 -0.81 45.38 -12.96
N ILE A 7 -0.22 46.58 -13.08
CA ILE A 7 -0.72 47.80 -12.41
C ILE A 7 -2.11 48.15 -12.93
N GLU A 8 -2.34 48.06 -14.24
CA GLU A 8 -3.65 48.29 -14.83
C GLU A 8 -4.69 47.27 -14.35
N ASP A 9 -4.31 45.99 -14.27
CA ASP A 9 -5.18 44.95 -13.70
C ASP A 9 -5.53 45.23 -12.23
N LEU A 10 -4.54 45.67 -11.42
CA LEU A 10 -4.74 46.00 -10.01
C LEU A 10 -5.64 47.22 -9.81
N ARG A 11 -5.50 48.25 -10.66
CA ARG A 11 -6.40 49.41 -10.69
C ARG A 11 -7.82 48.97 -11.06
N TYR A 12 -7.96 48.16 -12.11
CA TYR A 12 -9.24 47.62 -12.53
C TYR A 12 -9.93 46.85 -11.39
N ARG A 13 -9.25 45.91 -10.73
CA ARG A 13 -9.84 45.14 -9.61
C ARG A 13 -10.23 46.02 -8.42
N THR A 14 -9.46 47.07 -8.16
CA THR A 14 -9.76 48.04 -7.10
C THR A 14 -11.02 48.85 -7.42
N ASP A 15 -11.15 49.33 -8.66
CA ASP A 15 -12.32 50.07 -9.10
C ASP A 15 -13.55 49.15 -9.23
N GLU A 16 -13.41 47.93 -9.75
CA GLU A 16 -14.44 46.88 -9.79
C GLU A 16 -15.00 46.59 -8.40
N TYR A 17 -14.13 46.44 -7.38
CA TYR A 17 -14.58 46.24 -6.01
C TYR A 17 -15.37 47.44 -5.46
N ASN A 18 -14.91 48.67 -5.73
CA ASN A 18 -15.61 49.88 -5.32
C ASN A 18 -16.97 50.04 -6.02
N ASP A 19 -17.04 49.73 -7.31
CA ASP A 19 -18.27 49.79 -8.11
C ASP A 19 -19.27 48.70 -7.72
N SER A 20 -18.80 47.60 -7.14
CA SER A 20 -19.64 46.50 -6.67
C SER A 20 -20.64 46.90 -5.57
N PHE A 21 -20.50 48.09 -4.96
CA PHE A 21 -21.45 48.67 -4.00
C PHE A 21 -22.60 49.44 -4.67
N ASN A 22 -22.44 49.81 -5.94
CA ASN A 22 -23.41 50.59 -6.71
C ASN A 22 -24.33 49.70 -7.57
N THR A 23 -24.06 48.39 -7.63
CA THR A 23 -24.83 47.42 -8.41
C THR A 23 -25.72 46.55 -7.51
N GLU A 24 -26.97 46.34 -7.93
CA GLU A 24 -27.94 45.46 -7.24
C GLU A 24 -27.80 43.98 -7.60
N GLU A 25 -26.92 43.63 -8.56
CA GLU A 25 -26.68 42.25 -9.00
C GLU A 25 -25.90 41.43 -7.95
N GLU A 26 -26.11 40.11 -7.97
CA GLU A 26 -25.25 39.17 -7.25
C GLU A 26 -23.80 39.35 -7.69
N ASN A 27 -22.98 39.90 -6.80
CA ASN A 27 -21.58 40.15 -7.08
C ASN A 27 -20.71 39.05 -6.46
N ARG A 28 -19.49 38.87 -6.99
CA ARG A 28 -18.58 37.79 -6.58
C ARG A 28 -18.02 37.92 -5.16
N TYR A 29 -18.26 39.04 -4.49
CA TYR A 29 -17.65 39.36 -3.20
C TYR A 29 -18.56 38.90 -2.04
N PRO A 30 -18.03 38.18 -1.03
CA PRO A 30 -18.80 37.77 0.13
C PRO A 30 -19.50 38.94 0.84
N LYS A 31 -20.74 38.74 1.29
CA LYS A 31 -21.54 39.78 1.99
C LYS A 31 -20.79 40.42 3.15
N LYS A 32 -20.16 39.61 4.00
CA LYS A 32 -19.38 40.08 5.16
C LYS A 32 -18.16 40.91 4.76
N GLN A 33 -17.51 40.58 3.64
CA GLN A 33 -16.41 41.39 3.12
C GLN A 33 -16.94 42.76 2.69
N LYS A 34 -18.09 42.84 2.02
CA LYS A 34 -18.71 44.13 1.68
C LYS A 34 -19.14 44.93 2.91
N GLU A 35 -19.66 44.28 3.95
CA GLU A 35 -20.04 44.95 5.19
C GLU A 35 -18.83 45.56 5.91
N LEU A 36 -17.71 44.83 5.98
CA LEU A 36 -16.52 45.27 6.72
C LEU A 36 -15.79 46.43 6.02
N TRP A 37 -15.68 46.39 4.70
CA TRP A 37 -15.04 47.45 3.90
C TRP A 37 -16.05 48.35 3.20
N ALA A 38 -17.25 48.50 3.75
CA ALA A 38 -18.25 49.41 3.22
C ALA A 38 -17.75 50.87 3.22
N PRO A 39 -18.12 51.69 2.22
CA PRO A 39 -17.78 53.11 2.18
C PRO A 39 -18.60 53.91 3.21
N ILE A 40 -18.25 53.81 4.50
CA ILE A 40 -18.91 54.58 5.58
C ILE A 40 -18.33 56.00 5.55
N ASN A 41 -19.14 56.99 5.15
CA ASN A 41 -18.76 58.41 5.02
C ASN A 41 -17.59 58.67 4.04
N ARG A 42 -17.38 57.79 3.05
CA ARG A 42 -16.31 57.90 2.04
C ARG A 42 -16.88 57.65 0.64
N ASN A 43 -16.21 58.17 -0.40
CA ASN A 43 -16.60 57.94 -1.79
C ASN A 43 -16.11 56.59 -2.35
N LYS A 44 -15.09 55.98 -1.72
CA LYS A 44 -14.54 54.67 -2.10
C LYS A 44 -14.47 53.77 -0.88
N ALA A 45 -14.79 52.50 -1.07
CA ALA A 45 -14.73 51.43 -0.09
C ALA A 45 -13.27 51.10 0.28
N ILE A 46 -12.44 50.92 -0.75
CA ILE A 46 -11.00 50.67 -0.63
C ILE A 46 -10.20 51.70 -1.41
N THR A 47 -9.01 52.01 -0.89
CA THR A 47 -8.06 52.95 -1.50
C THR A 47 -6.70 52.27 -1.65
N GLN A 48 -5.78 52.86 -2.42
CA GLN A 48 -4.41 52.36 -2.56
C GLN A 48 -3.71 52.17 -1.19
N SER A 49 -4.02 53.05 -0.24
CA SER A 49 -3.52 52.98 1.14
C SER A 49 -4.05 51.78 1.93
N SER A 50 -5.24 51.27 1.60
CA SER A 50 -5.88 50.14 2.29
C SER A 50 -5.08 48.84 2.17
N PHE A 51 -4.17 48.74 1.20
CA PHE A 51 -3.32 47.57 1.02
C PHE A 51 -2.21 47.45 2.05
N GLY A 52 -1.85 48.53 2.76
CA GLY A 52 -0.83 48.47 3.81
C GLY A 52 -1.33 47.86 5.11
N TYR A 53 -0.52 47.01 5.77
CA TYR A 53 -0.92 46.34 7.02
C TYR A 53 -1.17 47.31 8.19
N ASP A 54 -0.56 48.51 8.16
CA ASP A 54 -0.62 49.54 9.19
C ASP A 54 -1.75 50.56 8.97
N HIS A 55 -2.56 50.38 7.92
CA HIS A 55 -3.74 51.20 7.69
C HIS A 55 -4.92 50.77 8.59
N GLU A 56 -5.71 51.73 9.06
CA GLU A 56 -6.86 51.49 9.96
C GLU A 56 -7.88 50.51 9.33
N ASN A 57 -8.16 50.67 8.04
CA ASN A 57 -9.00 49.75 7.26
C ASN A 57 -8.14 48.88 6.34
N CYS A 58 -7.11 48.22 6.88
CA CYS A 58 -6.27 47.33 6.07
C CYS A 58 -7.08 46.14 5.54
N LEU A 59 -6.79 45.73 4.31
CA LEU A 59 -7.45 44.56 3.69
C LEU A 59 -6.93 43.28 4.36
N ARG A 60 -7.83 42.34 4.64
CA ARG A 60 -7.55 41.08 5.34
C ARG A 60 -8.29 39.91 4.71
N LEU A 61 -7.72 38.73 4.80
CA LEU A 61 -8.42 37.50 4.43
C LEU A 61 -9.22 37.00 5.63
N LEU A 62 -10.55 37.04 5.55
CA LEU A 62 -11.41 36.79 6.71
C LEU A 62 -11.38 35.32 7.15
N ALA A 63 -11.12 35.05 8.43
CA ALA A 63 -11.15 33.71 9.01
C ALA A 63 -12.52 33.01 8.85
N GLU A 64 -13.60 33.80 8.85
CA GLU A 64 -14.96 33.31 8.64
C GLU A 64 -15.20 32.78 7.22
N ASN A 65 -14.35 33.16 6.26
CA ASN A 65 -14.35 32.63 4.89
C ASN A 65 -13.35 31.47 4.73
N GLY A 66 -12.81 30.93 5.83
CA GLY A 66 -11.85 29.81 5.83
C GLY A 66 -10.38 30.21 5.72
N TYR A 67 -10.04 31.49 5.85
CA TYR A 67 -8.66 32.00 5.77
C TYR A 67 -8.04 32.28 7.16
N ASP A 68 -6.90 32.97 7.20
CA ASP A 68 -6.09 33.15 8.41
C ASP A 68 -6.43 34.41 9.24
N GLY A 69 -7.23 35.35 8.73
CA GLY A 69 -7.51 36.64 9.39
C GLY A 69 -6.43 37.71 9.17
N GLU A 70 -5.33 37.36 8.49
CA GLU A 70 -4.15 38.21 8.38
C GLU A 70 -4.28 39.22 7.23
N PRO A 71 -3.51 40.33 7.27
CA PRO A 71 -3.48 41.32 6.20
C PRO A 71 -3.15 40.70 4.84
N VAL A 72 -3.65 41.30 3.76
CA VAL A 72 -3.31 40.86 2.39
C VAL A 72 -1.88 41.23 2.00
N SER A 73 -1.24 42.18 2.71
CA SER A 73 0.12 42.62 2.44
C SER A 73 1.03 42.53 3.65
N SER A 74 2.28 42.19 3.40
CA SER A 74 3.41 42.27 4.33
C SER A 74 4.03 43.68 4.43
N ARG A 75 3.59 44.66 3.64
CA ARG A 75 4.18 46.00 3.51
C ARG A 75 3.36 47.09 4.18
N LYS A 76 4.06 48.15 4.62
CA LYS A 76 3.43 49.37 5.15
C LYS A 76 2.71 50.13 4.04
N MET A 77 1.70 50.92 4.41
CA MET A 77 0.84 51.72 3.54
C MET A 77 1.63 52.57 2.55
N ASN A 78 2.69 53.25 3.00
CA ASN A 78 3.51 54.10 2.11
C ASN A 78 4.24 53.30 1.03
N THR A 79 4.57 52.05 1.31
CA THR A 79 5.21 51.15 0.35
C THR A 79 4.17 50.48 -0.55
N ALA A 80 3.04 50.02 0.00
CA ALA A 80 1.97 49.38 -0.76
C ALA A 80 1.31 50.35 -1.75
N ARG A 81 1.19 51.63 -1.39
CA ARG A 81 0.68 52.67 -2.30
C ARG A 81 1.51 52.79 -3.59
N ARG A 82 2.82 52.56 -3.50
CA ARG A 82 3.74 52.62 -4.65
C ARG A 82 3.54 51.50 -5.66
N TRP A 83 2.81 50.44 -5.30
CA TRP A 83 2.41 49.39 -6.25
C TRP A 83 1.45 49.91 -7.32
N PHE A 84 0.74 51.00 -7.03
CA PHE A 84 -0.18 51.65 -7.97
C PHE A 84 0.47 52.81 -8.71
N GLU A 85 1.72 53.15 -8.42
CA GLU A 85 2.41 54.28 -9.03
C GLU A 85 3.09 53.83 -10.32
N ASP A 86 2.85 54.58 -11.39
CA ASP A 86 3.51 54.35 -12.69
C ASP A 86 4.87 55.06 -12.77
N SER A 87 5.28 55.69 -11.67
CA SER A 87 6.41 56.62 -11.60
C SER A 87 7.73 55.90 -11.30
N LYS A 88 8.83 56.68 -11.21
CA LYS A 88 10.18 56.17 -10.89
C LYS A 88 10.29 55.57 -9.48
N ASP A 89 9.26 55.75 -8.66
CA ASP A 89 9.20 55.30 -7.26
C ASP A 89 8.40 54.00 -7.09
N HIS A 90 7.98 53.37 -8.20
CA HIS A 90 7.24 52.11 -8.19
C HIS A 90 7.99 51.02 -7.42
N ASN A 91 7.22 50.21 -6.68
CA ASN A 91 7.73 49.02 -6.03
C ASN A 91 6.90 47.82 -6.45
N PHE A 92 7.56 46.71 -6.78
CA PHE A 92 6.84 45.49 -7.12
C PHE A 92 6.30 44.81 -5.85
N PRO A 93 5.03 44.38 -5.84
CA PRO A 93 4.49 43.64 -4.71
C PRO A 93 5.18 42.27 -4.59
N PRO A 94 5.48 41.79 -3.36
CA PRO A 94 5.92 40.41 -3.16
C PRO A 94 4.91 39.42 -3.72
N GLN A 95 5.39 38.30 -4.25
CA GLN A 95 4.56 37.26 -4.88
C GLN A 95 3.44 36.73 -3.95
N GLU A 96 3.75 36.54 -2.67
CA GLU A 96 2.77 36.13 -1.65
C GLU A 96 1.68 37.20 -1.44
N ASP A 97 2.06 38.47 -1.40
CA ASP A 97 1.10 39.59 -1.30
C ASP A 97 0.18 39.61 -2.53
N VAL A 98 0.70 39.35 -3.74
CA VAL A 98 -0.11 39.24 -4.98
C VAL A 98 -1.13 38.11 -4.88
N LEU A 99 -0.71 36.95 -4.40
CA LEU A 99 -1.60 35.81 -4.18
C LEU A 99 -2.74 36.18 -3.22
N ARG A 100 -2.40 36.76 -2.06
CA ARG A 100 -3.38 37.17 -1.04
C ARG A 100 -4.32 38.26 -1.54
N MET A 101 -3.82 39.21 -2.35
CA MET A 101 -4.67 40.21 -3.01
C MET A 101 -5.68 39.54 -3.96
N GLY A 102 -5.25 38.56 -4.76
CA GLY A 102 -6.12 37.80 -5.65
C GLY A 102 -7.22 37.02 -4.92
N ILE A 103 -6.88 36.42 -3.79
CA ILE A 103 -7.85 35.75 -2.92
C ILE A 103 -8.84 36.76 -2.32
N PHE A 104 -8.38 37.93 -1.86
CA PHE A 104 -9.27 38.99 -1.38
C PHE A 104 -10.23 39.42 -2.48
N PHE A 105 -9.76 39.53 -3.72
CA PHE A 105 -10.62 39.82 -4.84
C PHE A 105 -11.50 38.64 -5.28
N CYS A 106 -11.39 37.45 -4.69
CA CYS A 106 -12.15 36.25 -5.06
C CYS A 106 -11.91 35.81 -6.51
N LEU A 107 -10.65 35.83 -6.96
CA LEU A 107 -10.26 35.28 -8.26
C LEU A 107 -10.26 33.76 -8.24
N ASP A 108 -10.68 33.13 -9.34
CA ASP A 108 -10.45 31.71 -9.55
C ASP A 108 -8.95 31.38 -9.69
N PHE A 109 -8.60 30.11 -9.53
CA PHE A 109 -7.22 29.64 -9.56
C PHE A 109 -6.45 30.05 -10.83
N TYR A 110 -7.05 29.95 -12.01
CA TYR A 110 -6.37 30.22 -13.28
C TYR A 110 -6.16 31.72 -13.47
N THR A 111 -7.15 32.52 -13.07
CA THR A 111 -7.04 33.97 -13.05
C THR A 111 -6.01 34.45 -12.03
N LEU A 112 -5.92 33.77 -10.88
CA LEU A 112 -4.92 34.03 -9.85
C LEU A 112 -3.49 33.66 -10.32
N LEU A 113 -3.33 32.48 -10.92
CA LEU A 113 -2.08 32.03 -11.52
C LEU A 113 -1.60 32.99 -12.61
N HIS A 114 -2.50 33.42 -13.49
CA HIS A 114 -2.21 34.45 -14.48
C HIS A 114 -1.71 35.73 -13.81
N TRP A 115 -2.37 36.17 -12.73
CA TRP A 115 -2.01 37.42 -12.06
C TRP A 115 -0.62 37.38 -11.43
N VAL A 116 -0.28 36.27 -10.76
CA VAL A 116 1.04 36.04 -10.18
C VAL A 116 2.12 35.97 -11.26
N LEU A 117 1.91 35.18 -12.31
CA LEU A 117 2.86 35.06 -13.42
C LEU A 117 3.10 36.40 -14.12
N LYS A 118 2.05 37.22 -14.24
CA LYS A 118 2.13 38.54 -14.86
C LYS A 118 2.90 39.54 -14.00
N ALA A 119 2.68 39.53 -12.69
CA ALA A 119 3.44 40.36 -11.74
C ALA A 119 4.94 40.00 -11.77
N ASP A 120 5.27 38.71 -11.73
CA ASP A 120 6.65 38.22 -11.76
C ASP A 120 7.33 38.55 -13.10
N PHE A 121 6.61 38.40 -14.22
CA PHE A 121 7.12 38.74 -15.54
C PHE A 121 7.39 40.25 -15.67
N GLU A 122 6.49 41.11 -15.17
CA GLU A 122 6.69 42.55 -15.20
C GLU A 122 7.90 42.97 -14.36
N GLU A 123 8.05 42.41 -13.15
CA GLU A 123 9.23 42.64 -12.33
C GLU A 123 10.51 42.20 -13.05
N PHE A 124 10.51 41.02 -13.69
CA PHE A 124 11.63 40.51 -14.48
C PHE A 124 11.96 41.43 -15.67
N LEU A 125 10.94 41.86 -16.43
CA LEU A 125 11.10 42.70 -17.59
C LEU A 125 11.68 44.07 -17.22
N ILE A 126 11.10 44.71 -16.19
CA ILE A 126 11.47 46.08 -15.80
C ILE A 126 12.80 46.12 -15.06
N LYS A 127 13.06 45.21 -14.10
CA LYS A 127 14.36 45.18 -13.40
C LYS A 127 15.50 44.72 -14.32
N GLY A 128 15.18 43.98 -15.38
CA GLY A 128 16.12 43.56 -16.41
C GLY A 128 16.43 44.62 -17.47
N ASP A 129 15.75 45.77 -17.45
CA ASP A 129 15.95 46.86 -18.39
C ASP A 129 17.01 47.86 -17.89
N GLU A 130 17.95 48.27 -18.75
CA GLU A 130 19.04 49.19 -18.40
C GLU A 130 18.55 50.62 -18.08
N GLU A 131 17.40 51.00 -18.64
CA GLU A 131 16.79 52.33 -18.48
C GLU A 131 15.99 52.44 -17.18
N PHE A 132 15.68 51.30 -16.53
CA PHE A 132 15.03 51.30 -15.23
C PHE A 132 16.02 51.55 -14.09
N LYS A 133 15.86 52.68 -13.40
CA LYS A 133 16.57 53.00 -12.16
C LYS A 133 15.61 53.66 -11.20
N VAL A 134 15.47 53.10 -10.00
CA VAL A 134 14.62 53.67 -8.95
C VAL A 134 14.98 55.14 -8.71
N ASN A 135 13.98 56.01 -8.69
CA ASN A 135 14.05 57.47 -8.57
C ASN A 135 14.72 58.25 -9.74
N VAL A 136 15.45 57.60 -10.67
CA VAL A 136 16.31 58.30 -11.66
C VAL A 136 16.01 57.92 -13.12
N GLY A 137 15.63 56.68 -13.39
CA GLY A 137 15.41 56.11 -14.72
C GLY A 137 14.06 56.45 -15.35
N GLU A 138 13.67 55.71 -16.38
CA GLU A 138 12.35 55.86 -17.02
C GLU A 138 11.21 55.29 -16.16
N SER A 139 9.98 55.75 -16.39
CA SER A 139 8.78 55.20 -15.75
C SER A 139 8.46 53.82 -16.31
N ILE A 140 7.79 53.00 -15.49
CA ILE A 140 7.37 51.65 -15.90
C ILE A 140 6.47 51.70 -17.14
N LEU A 141 5.52 52.65 -17.18
CA LEU A 141 4.66 52.82 -18.35
C LEU A 141 5.45 53.18 -19.61
N ALA A 142 6.49 54.02 -19.52
CA ALA A 142 7.30 54.40 -20.69
C ALA A 142 8.07 53.18 -21.23
N ILE A 143 8.63 52.37 -20.33
CA ILE A 143 9.32 51.12 -20.69
C ILE A 143 8.33 50.13 -21.34
N ILE A 144 7.15 49.92 -20.74
CA ILE A 144 6.11 49.05 -21.29
C ILE A 144 5.61 49.57 -22.65
N GLU A 145 5.41 50.88 -22.81
CA GLU A 145 5.02 51.49 -24.09
C GLU A 145 6.08 51.32 -25.17
N LYS A 146 7.37 51.46 -24.83
CA LYS A 146 8.49 51.21 -25.73
C LYS A 146 8.50 49.77 -26.25
N TYR A 147 8.33 48.79 -25.35
CA TYR A 147 8.19 47.38 -25.73
C TYR A 147 6.96 47.10 -26.60
N ASN A 148 5.84 47.78 -26.32
CA ASN A 148 4.60 47.63 -27.07
C ASN A 148 4.66 48.22 -28.48
N LEU A 149 5.34 49.35 -28.68
CA LEU A 149 5.33 50.11 -29.93
C LEU A 149 6.50 49.76 -30.84
N ASN A 150 7.72 49.65 -30.29
CA ASN A 150 8.95 49.65 -31.07
C ASN A 150 9.77 48.36 -30.94
N GLU A 151 9.59 47.59 -29.85
CA GLU A 151 10.51 46.49 -29.48
C GLU A 151 9.80 45.15 -29.23
N LYS A 152 8.73 44.88 -29.98
CA LYS A 152 7.90 43.67 -29.80
C LYS A 152 8.69 42.35 -29.88
N LEU A 153 9.69 42.26 -30.77
CA LEU A 153 10.55 41.06 -30.88
C LEU A 153 11.42 40.86 -29.65
N ILE A 154 11.89 41.96 -29.03
CA ILE A 154 12.70 41.93 -27.81
C ILE A 154 11.82 41.50 -26.64
N PHE A 155 10.60 42.04 -26.54
CA PHE A 155 9.62 41.62 -25.54
C PHE A 155 9.33 40.11 -25.61
N GLN A 156 9.11 39.56 -26.81
CA GLN A 156 8.94 38.11 -26.99
C GLN A 156 10.18 37.30 -26.59
N SER A 157 11.38 37.82 -26.86
CA SER A 157 12.62 37.19 -26.41
C SER A 157 12.72 37.18 -24.88
N LYS A 158 12.36 38.28 -24.23
CA LYS A 158 12.34 38.41 -22.76
C LYS A 158 11.30 37.51 -22.12
N LEU A 159 10.12 37.37 -22.72
CA LEU A 159 9.10 36.43 -22.26
C LEU A 159 9.60 34.96 -22.30
N LYS A 160 10.31 34.58 -23.36
CA LYS A 160 10.94 33.25 -23.45
C LYS A 160 12.08 33.05 -22.45
N GLU A 161 12.84 34.10 -22.16
CA GLU A 161 13.89 34.09 -21.14
C GLU A 161 13.29 33.89 -19.75
N PHE A 162 12.20 34.61 -19.45
CA PHE A 162 11.42 34.44 -18.23
C PHE A 162 10.86 33.01 -18.10
N GLN A 163 10.18 32.50 -19.13
CA GLN A 163 9.62 31.14 -19.11
C GLN A 163 10.69 30.07 -18.80
N LYS A 164 11.91 30.24 -19.31
CA LYS A 164 13.03 29.31 -19.06
C LYS A 164 13.63 29.44 -17.66
N SER A 165 13.58 30.62 -17.07
CA SER A 165 14.15 30.90 -15.74
C SER A 165 13.13 30.74 -14.60
N LEU A 166 11.84 30.63 -14.93
CA LEU A 166 10.76 30.44 -13.98
C LEU A 166 10.91 29.12 -13.21
N ASP A 167 11.05 29.22 -11.89
CA ASP A 167 11.03 28.07 -11.00
C ASP A 167 9.59 27.63 -10.74
N LYS A 168 9.10 26.74 -11.60
CA LYS A 168 7.75 26.17 -11.50
C LYS A 168 7.52 25.40 -10.20
N ARG A 169 8.57 24.87 -9.56
CA ARG A 169 8.44 24.11 -8.32
C ARG A 169 8.19 25.04 -7.15
N THR A 170 8.95 26.13 -7.05
CA THR A 170 8.72 27.17 -6.04
C THR A 170 7.32 27.79 -6.23
N LEU A 171 6.91 28.05 -7.47
CA LEU A 171 5.56 28.55 -7.75
C LEU A 171 4.46 27.53 -7.36
N TYR A 172 4.64 26.24 -7.65
CA TYR A 172 3.70 25.21 -7.21
C TYR A 172 3.59 25.16 -5.68
N LEU A 173 4.73 25.17 -4.97
CA LEU A 173 4.75 25.20 -3.51
C LEU A 173 4.06 26.44 -2.95
N LEU A 174 4.23 27.61 -3.58
CA LEU A 174 3.51 28.82 -3.17
C LEU A 174 1.99 28.62 -3.18
N PHE A 175 1.43 27.99 -4.22
CA PHE A 175 -0.01 27.72 -4.31
C PHE A 175 -0.46 26.55 -3.41
N GLU A 176 0.42 25.59 -3.10
CA GLU A 176 0.10 24.49 -2.19
C GLU A 176 0.16 24.91 -0.73
N ASP A 177 1.20 25.62 -0.32
CA ASP A 177 1.40 26.10 1.05
C ASP A 177 0.29 27.10 1.45
N HIS A 178 -0.28 27.81 0.47
CA HIS A 178 -1.39 28.74 0.67
C HIS A 178 -2.72 28.09 0.29
N TRP A 179 -3.34 27.40 1.25
CA TRP A 179 -4.68 26.81 1.14
C TRP A 179 -4.86 25.73 0.06
N HIS A 180 -3.77 25.04 -0.33
CA HIS A 180 -3.84 23.90 -1.27
C HIS A 180 -4.57 24.25 -2.57
N LEU A 181 -4.32 25.46 -3.12
CA LEU A 181 -5.09 26.00 -4.25
C LEU A 181 -4.93 25.16 -5.51
N ALA A 182 -3.73 24.64 -5.79
CA ALA A 182 -3.51 23.77 -6.95
C ALA A 182 -4.14 22.37 -6.74
N SER A 183 -3.98 21.76 -5.56
CA SER A 183 -4.66 20.51 -5.19
C SER A 183 -6.19 20.62 -5.22
N THR A 184 -6.76 21.79 -4.93
CA THR A 184 -8.21 22.03 -5.00
C THR A 184 -8.73 21.96 -6.44
N GLU A 185 -7.92 22.38 -7.42
CA GLU A 185 -8.18 22.19 -8.86
C GLU A 185 -7.67 20.84 -9.38
N VAL A 186 -7.27 19.95 -8.46
CA VAL A 186 -6.76 18.60 -8.73
C VAL A 186 -5.52 18.59 -9.64
N LEU A 187 -4.65 19.59 -9.44
CA LEU A 187 -3.39 19.73 -10.14
C LEU A 187 -2.24 19.20 -9.28
N ASN A 188 -1.64 18.09 -9.71
CA ASN A 188 -0.32 17.69 -9.22
C ASN A 188 0.78 18.55 -9.87
N PHE A 189 2.01 18.49 -9.35
CA PHE A 189 3.14 19.29 -9.88
C PHE A 189 3.35 19.13 -11.40
N LYS A 190 3.18 17.92 -11.94
CA LYS A 190 3.37 17.64 -13.36
C LYS A 190 2.33 18.36 -14.21
N ASN A 191 1.06 18.27 -13.81
CA ASN A 191 -0.04 18.92 -14.50
C ASN A 191 0.02 20.45 -14.34
N PHE A 192 0.36 20.93 -13.14
CA PHE A 192 0.59 22.35 -12.88
C PHE A 192 1.69 22.92 -13.78
N SER A 193 2.81 22.22 -13.93
CA SER A 193 3.90 22.61 -14.83
C SER A 193 3.46 22.67 -16.29
N ALA A 194 2.58 21.75 -16.72
CA ALA A 194 2.03 21.73 -18.07
C ALA A 194 1.05 22.90 -18.30
N VAL A 195 0.18 23.19 -17.33
CA VAL A 195 -0.72 24.36 -17.37
C VAL A 195 0.07 25.65 -17.54
N ILE A 196 1.20 25.82 -16.84
CA ILE A 196 2.09 26.98 -17.02
C ILE A 196 2.65 27.04 -18.44
N ASP A 197 3.09 25.91 -19.01
CA ASP A 197 3.60 25.90 -20.39
C ASP A 197 2.52 26.28 -21.39
N ASP A 198 1.29 25.80 -21.19
CA ASP A 198 0.16 26.14 -22.05
C ASP A 198 -0.24 27.62 -21.90
N PHE A 199 -0.14 28.18 -20.68
CA PHE A 199 -0.30 29.62 -20.43
C PHE A 199 0.62 30.48 -21.31
N PHE A 200 1.90 30.09 -21.42
CA PHE A 200 2.86 30.79 -22.27
C PHE A 200 2.67 30.50 -23.75
N LYS A 201 2.26 29.28 -24.14
CA LYS A 201 1.97 28.95 -25.56
C LYS A 201 0.80 29.75 -26.11
N GLU A 202 -0.24 29.98 -25.29
CA GLU A 202 -1.43 30.74 -25.65
C GLU A 202 -1.22 32.27 -25.54
N ASP A 203 0.01 32.72 -25.23
CA ASP A 203 0.37 34.13 -25.08
C ASP A 203 -0.55 34.87 -24.08
N LEU A 204 -0.98 34.19 -23.01
CA LEU A 204 -2.00 34.74 -22.10
C LEU A 204 -1.52 35.97 -21.31
N ILE A 205 -0.20 36.08 -21.07
CA ILE A 205 0.45 37.20 -20.38
C ILE A 205 0.14 38.56 -21.02
N TYR A 206 -0.18 38.60 -22.32
CA TYR A 206 -0.52 39.85 -23.01
C TYR A 206 -1.93 40.36 -22.71
N TYR A 207 -2.79 39.53 -22.15
CA TYR A 207 -4.19 39.88 -21.91
C TYR A 207 -4.41 40.47 -20.52
N GLU A 208 -5.49 41.21 -20.38
CA GLU A 208 -5.99 41.71 -19.10
C GLU A 208 -6.46 40.52 -18.24
N ASN A 209 -6.28 40.63 -16.92
CA ASN A 209 -6.66 39.60 -15.97
C ASN A 209 -8.17 39.26 -15.97
N TYR A 210 -9.01 40.15 -16.51
CA TYR A 210 -10.46 39.98 -16.64
C TYR A 210 -10.91 39.63 -18.07
N SER A 211 -9.97 39.28 -18.96
CA SER A 211 -10.31 38.95 -20.35
C SER A 211 -11.05 37.60 -20.46
N GLU A 212 -12.00 37.51 -21.39
CA GLU A 212 -12.70 36.25 -21.70
C GLU A 212 -11.73 35.12 -22.10
N LYS A 213 -10.53 35.46 -22.61
CA LYS A 213 -9.53 34.46 -22.97
C LYS A 213 -9.01 33.66 -21.78
N ILE A 214 -8.80 34.31 -20.64
CA ILE A 214 -8.37 33.62 -19.42
C ILE A 214 -9.49 32.70 -18.93
N THR A 215 -10.73 33.18 -18.95
CA THR A 215 -11.91 32.37 -18.60
C THR A 215 -12.07 31.16 -19.52
N ASN A 216 -11.90 31.34 -20.82
CA ASN A 216 -11.99 30.25 -21.81
C ASN A 216 -10.85 29.24 -21.62
N PHE A 217 -9.63 29.71 -21.34
CA PHE A 217 -8.51 28.82 -21.01
C PHE A 217 -8.76 28.03 -19.73
N ALA A 218 -9.27 28.68 -18.68
CA ALA A 218 -9.61 28.03 -17.42
C ALA A 218 -10.65 26.93 -17.63
N ASN A 219 -11.71 27.21 -18.40
CA ASN A 219 -12.74 26.22 -18.73
C ASN A 219 -12.16 25.04 -19.53
N TYR A 220 -11.32 25.32 -20.53
CA TYR A 220 -10.65 24.29 -21.33
C TYR A 220 -9.76 23.37 -20.49
N GLN A 221 -8.95 23.93 -19.59
CA GLN A 221 -8.10 23.14 -18.68
C GLN A 221 -8.94 22.30 -17.71
N LYS A 222 -10.03 22.86 -17.17
CA LYS A 222 -10.98 22.12 -16.32
C LYS A 222 -11.63 20.96 -17.08
N GLU A 223 -11.97 21.14 -18.35
CA GLU A 223 -12.49 20.07 -19.20
C GLU A 223 -11.44 18.97 -19.41
N ILE A 224 -10.19 19.31 -19.75
CA ILE A 224 -9.11 18.32 -19.92
C ILE A 224 -8.88 17.51 -18.64
N ILE A 225 -8.81 18.17 -17.49
CA ILE A 225 -8.59 17.50 -16.20
C ILE A 225 -9.75 16.55 -15.91
N ARG A 226 -10.99 17.01 -16.12
CA ARG A 226 -12.20 16.21 -15.96
C ARG A 226 -12.19 15.00 -16.90
N GLU A 227 -11.86 15.18 -18.17
CA GLU A 227 -11.74 14.09 -19.13
C GLU A 227 -10.65 13.09 -18.72
N SER A 228 -9.49 13.54 -18.23
CA SER A 228 -8.43 12.62 -17.79
C SER A 228 -8.81 11.81 -16.54
N GLN A 229 -9.60 12.41 -15.63
CA GLN A 229 -10.00 11.78 -14.38
C GLN A 229 -11.14 10.79 -14.58
N PHE A 230 -12.11 11.17 -15.39
CA PHE A 230 -13.36 10.43 -15.54
C PHE A 230 -13.40 9.60 -16.82
N GLY A 231 -12.54 9.86 -17.80
CA GLY A 231 -12.53 9.18 -19.09
C GLY A 231 -13.79 9.38 -19.91
N SER A 232 -13.85 8.63 -21.01
CA SER A 232 -15.10 8.42 -21.75
C SER A 232 -16.05 7.48 -20.99
N ASN A 233 -17.32 7.42 -21.41
CA ASN A 233 -18.27 6.43 -20.88
C ASN A 233 -17.77 4.99 -21.06
N ASP A 234 -17.06 4.71 -22.16
CA ASP A 234 -16.48 3.39 -22.46
C ASP A 234 -15.33 3.05 -21.50
N ASP A 235 -14.52 4.05 -21.12
CA ASP A 235 -13.46 3.89 -20.11
C ASP A 235 -14.07 3.60 -18.74
N GLN A 236 -15.17 4.28 -18.39
CA GLN A 236 -15.89 3.98 -17.14
C GLN A 236 -16.46 2.58 -17.15
N GLU A 237 -17.13 2.15 -18.22
CA GLU A 237 -17.65 0.79 -18.34
C GLU A 237 -16.53 -0.25 -18.20
N THR A 238 -15.38 0.00 -18.81
CA THR A 238 -14.18 -0.85 -18.68
C THR A 238 -13.69 -0.93 -17.24
N LEU A 239 -13.61 0.22 -16.55
CA LEU A 239 -13.24 0.29 -15.13
C LEU A 239 -14.22 -0.52 -14.26
N TRP A 240 -15.53 -0.36 -14.46
CA TRP A 240 -16.57 -1.11 -13.74
C TRP A 240 -16.46 -2.61 -13.99
N ARG A 241 -16.25 -3.03 -15.23
CA ARG A 241 -16.06 -4.44 -15.59
C ARG A 241 -14.85 -5.03 -14.88
N TYR A 242 -13.71 -4.36 -14.92
CA TYR A 242 -12.49 -4.84 -14.26
C TYR A 242 -12.62 -4.86 -12.74
N ARG A 243 -13.27 -3.87 -12.14
CA ARG A 243 -13.59 -3.88 -10.71
C ARG A 243 -14.45 -5.09 -10.34
N GLY A 244 -15.46 -5.43 -11.14
CA GLY A 244 -16.28 -6.63 -10.94
C GLY A 244 -15.44 -7.91 -10.99
N ILE A 245 -14.60 -8.08 -12.02
CA ILE A 245 -13.70 -9.23 -12.15
C ILE A 245 -12.76 -9.34 -10.94
N TRP A 246 -12.14 -8.23 -10.55
CA TRP A 246 -11.23 -8.17 -9.41
C TRP A 246 -11.92 -8.58 -8.10
N GLN A 247 -13.13 -8.08 -7.86
CA GLN A 247 -13.93 -8.45 -6.68
C GLN A 247 -14.24 -9.95 -6.69
N THR A 248 -14.75 -10.49 -7.80
CA THR A 248 -15.07 -11.92 -7.91
C THR A 248 -13.84 -12.80 -7.71
N LEU A 249 -12.70 -12.46 -8.31
CA LEU A 249 -11.46 -13.22 -8.12
C LEU A 249 -10.97 -13.19 -6.66
N THR A 250 -11.17 -12.08 -5.97
CA THR A 250 -10.82 -11.94 -4.55
C THR A 250 -11.73 -12.81 -3.67
N GLU A 251 -13.03 -12.84 -3.95
CA GLU A 251 -14.01 -13.70 -3.27
C GLU A 251 -13.75 -15.20 -3.53
N ASP A 252 -13.41 -15.55 -4.78
CA ASP A 252 -13.03 -16.91 -5.16
C ASP A 252 -11.75 -17.35 -4.43
N LEU A 253 -10.74 -16.47 -4.37
CA LEU A 253 -9.49 -16.77 -3.67
C LEU A 253 -9.73 -16.99 -2.17
N ASP A 254 -10.59 -16.16 -1.56
CA ASP A 254 -10.99 -16.31 -0.16
C ASP A 254 -11.65 -17.65 0.10
N THR A 255 -12.55 -18.08 -0.79
CA THR A 255 -13.24 -19.37 -0.70
C THR A 255 -12.24 -20.54 -0.76
N ILE A 256 -11.29 -20.49 -1.70
CA ILE A 256 -10.32 -21.58 -1.87
C ILE A 256 -9.35 -21.67 -0.70
N TYR A 257 -8.94 -20.55 -0.10
CA TYR A 257 -8.12 -20.60 1.11
C TYR A 257 -8.84 -21.24 2.29
N ILE A 258 -10.16 -21.02 2.42
CA ILE A 258 -10.98 -21.71 3.41
C ILE A 258 -11.01 -23.21 3.14
N ASP A 259 -11.18 -23.63 1.88
CA ASP A 259 -11.21 -25.04 1.49
C ASP A 259 -9.86 -25.74 1.70
N ILE A 260 -8.75 -25.05 1.46
CA ILE A 260 -7.41 -25.55 1.78
C ILE A 260 -7.30 -25.85 3.27
N GLU A 261 -7.69 -24.90 4.14
CA GLU A 261 -7.56 -25.10 5.58
C GLU A 261 -8.50 -26.21 6.10
N ASN A 262 -9.72 -26.28 5.56
CA ASN A 262 -10.64 -27.39 5.82
C ASN A 262 -10.03 -28.75 5.44
N THR A 263 -9.37 -28.83 4.29
CA THR A 263 -8.75 -30.07 3.80
C THR A 263 -7.51 -30.42 4.61
N ARG A 264 -6.72 -29.42 5.04
CA ARG A 264 -5.55 -29.61 5.92
C ARG A 264 -5.96 -30.28 7.23
N LEU A 265 -7.00 -29.76 7.88
CA LEU A 265 -7.53 -30.33 9.12
C LEU A 265 -8.06 -31.74 8.91
N LYS A 266 -8.81 -31.99 7.84
CA LYS A 266 -9.30 -33.34 7.50
C LYS A 266 -8.15 -34.34 7.30
N ASN A 267 -7.14 -33.97 6.52
CA ASN A 267 -6.00 -34.86 6.23
C ASN A 267 -5.20 -35.15 7.52
N ALA A 268 -5.04 -34.16 8.40
CA ALA A 268 -4.36 -34.34 9.67
C ALA A 268 -5.16 -35.25 10.65
N ASP A 269 -6.50 -35.14 10.67
CA ASP A 269 -7.37 -36.03 11.45
C ASP A 269 -7.27 -37.49 10.97
N VAL A 270 -7.20 -37.70 9.66
CA VAL A 270 -6.96 -39.04 9.08
C VAL A 270 -5.62 -39.60 9.56
N GLU A 271 -4.56 -38.79 9.51
CA GLU A 271 -3.21 -39.20 9.92
C GLU A 271 -3.20 -39.58 11.41
N GLN A 272 -3.84 -38.78 12.25
CA GLN A 272 -3.92 -39.03 13.68
C GLN A 272 -4.70 -40.32 13.97
N ASN A 273 -5.85 -40.53 13.33
CA ASN A 273 -6.66 -41.74 13.50
C ASN A 273 -5.90 -42.99 13.01
N TYR A 274 -5.12 -42.86 11.94
CA TYR A 274 -4.26 -43.91 11.42
C TYR A 274 -3.15 -44.28 12.43
N LEU A 275 -2.42 -43.30 12.96
CA LEU A 275 -1.38 -43.52 13.98
C LEU A 275 -1.95 -44.01 15.31
N LYS A 276 -3.14 -43.57 15.72
CA LYS A 276 -3.81 -44.05 16.93
C LYS A 276 -4.10 -45.55 16.85
N LYS A 277 -4.50 -46.04 15.67
CA LYS A 277 -4.90 -47.43 15.47
C LYS A 277 -3.73 -48.35 15.12
N PHE A 278 -2.82 -47.90 14.26
CA PHE A 278 -1.73 -48.72 13.71
C PHE A 278 -0.33 -48.27 14.14
N GLY A 279 -0.21 -47.17 14.88
CA GLY A 279 1.08 -46.54 15.19
C GLY A 279 2.07 -47.46 15.88
N ALA A 280 1.63 -48.26 16.88
CA ALA A 280 2.51 -49.22 17.55
C ALA A 280 3.10 -50.26 16.58
N LEU A 281 2.26 -50.80 15.68
CA LEU A 281 2.66 -51.74 14.64
C LEU A 281 3.60 -51.11 13.60
N ILE A 282 3.35 -49.85 13.24
CA ILE A 282 4.21 -49.11 12.30
C ILE A 282 5.56 -48.82 12.94
N ILE A 283 5.60 -48.38 14.19
CA ILE A 283 6.84 -48.16 14.95
C ILE A 283 7.65 -49.44 14.95
N GLU A 284 7.06 -50.57 15.32
CA GLU A 284 7.77 -51.84 15.38
C GLU A 284 8.30 -52.26 14.00
N LEU A 285 7.51 -52.10 12.93
CA LEU A 285 7.99 -52.36 11.57
C LEU A 285 9.18 -51.46 11.20
N THR A 286 9.07 -50.16 11.44
CA THR A 286 10.13 -49.19 11.12
C THR A 286 11.39 -49.44 11.95
N GLU A 287 11.26 -49.87 13.22
CA GLU A 287 12.40 -50.33 14.03
C GLU A 287 13.12 -51.50 13.36
N GLN A 288 12.38 -52.52 12.92
CA GLN A 288 12.97 -53.69 12.26
C GLN A 288 13.59 -53.36 10.89
N GLU A 289 12.97 -52.49 10.10
CA GLU A 289 13.51 -52.02 8.82
C GLU A 289 14.78 -51.18 9.02
N ASN A 290 14.80 -50.30 10.02
CA ASN A 290 15.97 -49.51 10.37
C ASN A 290 17.12 -50.40 10.85
N ASP A 291 16.84 -51.40 11.68
CA ASP A 291 17.82 -52.39 12.11
C ASP A 291 18.39 -53.18 10.93
N ALA A 292 17.54 -53.60 9.98
CA ALA A 292 17.98 -54.32 8.79
C ALA A 292 18.87 -53.47 7.89
N LYS A 293 18.50 -52.19 7.70
CA LYS A 293 19.31 -51.23 6.96
C LYS A 293 20.66 -51.00 7.62
N LEU A 294 20.68 -50.78 8.94
CA LEU A 294 21.90 -50.59 9.71
C LEU A 294 22.81 -51.82 9.66
N ASN A 295 22.26 -53.02 9.80
CA ASN A 295 23.02 -54.26 9.72
C ASN A 295 23.57 -54.52 8.31
N ASN A 296 22.82 -54.19 7.26
CA ASN A 296 23.33 -54.27 5.89
C ASN A 296 24.49 -53.29 5.64
N GLU A 297 24.41 -52.07 6.17
CA GLU A 297 25.51 -51.11 6.10
C GLU A 297 26.74 -51.60 6.87
N ARG A 298 26.56 -52.11 8.09
CA ARG A 298 27.64 -52.75 8.87
C ARG A 298 28.29 -53.91 8.11
N LEU A 299 27.50 -54.78 7.49
CA LEU A 299 28.00 -55.88 6.66
C LEU A 299 28.79 -55.35 5.47
N SER A 300 28.33 -54.28 4.83
CA SER A 300 29.04 -53.66 3.70
C SER A 300 30.40 -53.09 4.11
N VAL A 301 30.49 -52.47 5.30
CA VAL A 301 31.73 -51.97 5.89
C VAL A 301 32.70 -53.11 6.16
N VAL A 302 32.21 -54.20 6.76
CA VAL A 302 33.01 -55.41 7.00
C VAL A 302 33.51 -55.98 5.68
N LEU A 303 32.65 -56.16 4.67
CA LEU A 303 33.03 -56.74 3.38
C LEU A 303 34.07 -55.92 2.63
N ARG A 304 33.93 -54.58 2.61
CA ARG A 304 34.86 -53.66 1.93
C ARG A 304 36.22 -53.55 2.62
N SER A 305 36.31 -53.93 3.89
CA SER A 305 37.54 -53.80 4.66
C SER A 305 38.45 -55.01 4.48
N PRO A 306 39.74 -54.85 4.15
CA PRO A 306 40.67 -55.97 3.94
C PRO A 306 41.19 -56.59 5.25
N ARG A 307 40.87 -55.97 6.41
CA ARG A 307 41.32 -56.39 7.74
C ARG A 307 40.14 -56.58 8.68
N TYR A 308 40.36 -57.30 9.77
CA TYR A 308 39.47 -57.29 10.92
C TYR A 308 39.25 -55.85 11.42
N LEU A 309 37.99 -55.48 11.62
CA LEU A 309 37.60 -54.23 12.26
C LEU A 309 37.03 -54.52 13.65
N SER A 310 37.38 -53.67 14.61
CA SER A 310 36.69 -53.64 15.90
C SER A 310 35.26 -53.10 15.75
N ASP A 311 34.39 -53.47 16.67
CA ASP A 311 33.00 -52.99 16.67
C ASP A 311 32.93 -51.45 16.77
N GLU A 312 33.87 -50.83 17.49
CA GLU A 312 33.96 -49.36 17.58
C GLU A 312 34.32 -48.70 16.24
N GLU A 313 35.18 -49.32 15.43
CA GLU A 313 35.53 -48.82 14.10
C GLU A 313 34.39 -48.96 13.10
N ILE A 314 33.61 -50.05 13.20
CA ILE A 314 32.41 -50.26 12.38
C ILE A 314 31.34 -49.23 12.78
N GLU A 315 31.08 -49.04 14.09
CA GLU A 315 30.11 -48.06 14.57
C GLU A 315 30.46 -46.63 14.16
N LYS A 316 31.73 -46.27 14.14
CA LYS A 316 32.17 -44.93 13.70
C LYS A 316 31.85 -44.69 12.22
N GLN A 317 31.91 -45.71 11.37
CA GLN A 317 31.60 -45.57 9.94
C GLN A 317 30.10 -45.54 9.64
N VAL A 318 29.26 -46.07 10.53
CA VAL A 318 27.79 -46.10 10.37
C VAL A 318 27.09 -45.07 11.27
N PHE A 319 27.86 -44.23 11.97
CA PHE A 319 27.34 -43.28 12.96
C PHE A 319 26.31 -42.31 12.37
N GLU A 320 26.59 -41.70 11.22
CA GLU A 320 25.69 -40.74 10.58
C GLU A 320 24.35 -41.37 10.18
N THR A 321 24.39 -42.57 9.58
CA THR A 321 23.17 -43.32 9.26
C THR A 321 22.40 -43.67 10.52
N ARG A 322 23.08 -44.15 11.56
CA ARG A 322 22.46 -44.53 12.84
C ARG A 322 21.75 -43.35 13.50
N GLU A 323 22.39 -42.19 13.55
CA GLU A 323 21.79 -41.00 14.16
C GLU A 323 20.59 -40.50 13.35
N LYS A 324 20.67 -40.49 12.02
CA LYS A 324 19.52 -40.12 11.18
C LYS A 324 18.32 -41.06 11.39
N LEU A 325 18.55 -42.38 11.37
CA LEU A 325 17.49 -43.36 11.58
C LEU A 325 16.88 -43.28 12.98
N LYS A 326 17.70 -42.98 14.01
CA LYS A 326 17.21 -42.73 15.38
C LYS A 326 16.34 -41.48 15.47
N GLN A 327 16.74 -40.39 14.82
CA GLN A 327 15.96 -39.14 14.79
C GLN A 327 14.60 -39.36 14.12
N ASP A 328 14.58 -39.96 12.93
CA ASP A 328 13.33 -40.27 12.21
C ASP A 328 12.39 -41.15 13.05
N LEU A 329 12.94 -42.13 13.78
CA LEU A 329 12.18 -43.01 14.67
C LEU A 329 11.68 -42.29 15.92
N ALA A 330 12.50 -41.42 16.51
CA ALA A 330 12.11 -40.61 17.66
C ALA A 330 10.96 -39.66 17.30
N ASP A 331 11.02 -39.03 16.13
CA ASP A 331 9.96 -38.16 15.61
C ASP A 331 8.65 -38.94 15.39
N LEU A 332 8.73 -40.15 14.85
CA LEU A 332 7.55 -41.00 14.64
C LEU A 332 6.94 -41.47 15.97
N LYS A 333 7.76 -41.85 16.95
CA LYS A 333 7.32 -42.17 18.32
C LYS A 333 6.67 -40.97 19.01
N LEU A 334 7.23 -39.78 18.84
CA LEU A 334 6.67 -38.54 19.40
C LEU A 334 5.29 -38.23 18.79
N LYS A 335 5.13 -38.39 17.47
CA LYS A 335 3.84 -38.22 16.78
C LYS A 335 2.80 -39.24 17.25
N GLU A 336 3.19 -40.51 17.40
CA GLU A 336 2.31 -41.56 17.88
C GLU A 336 1.87 -41.34 19.34
N ALA A 337 2.81 -41.00 20.22
CA ALA A 337 2.53 -40.71 21.63
C ALA A 337 1.57 -39.52 21.76
N SER A 338 1.75 -38.49 20.93
CA SER A 338 0.85 -37.33 20.87
C SER A 338 -0.54 -37.73 20.37
N ALA A 339 -0.64 -38.57 19.34
CA ALA A 339 -1.92 -39.08 18.82
C ALA A 339 -2.67 -39.94 19.85
N LYS A 340 -1.96 -40.70 20.71
CA LYS A 340 -2.54 -41.48 21.81
C LYS A 340 -2.92 -40.65 23.02
N ARG A 341 -2.13 -39.63 23.39
CA ARG A 341 -2.40 -38.73 24.51
C ARG A 341 -3.72 -37.96 24.32
N ASN A 342 -4.05 -37.61 23.08
CA ASN A 342 -5.36 -37.09 22.67
C ASN A 342 -6.50 -38.15 22.71
N SER A 343 -6.49 -39.09 23.65
CA SER A 343 -7.60 -40.01 23.89
C SER A 343 -8.07 -40.06 25.35
N LEU A 344 -7.34 -39.39 26.25
CA LEU A 344 -7.69 -39.34 27.67
C LEU A 344 -8.76 -38.26 27.89
N MET A 345 -10.03 -38.69 27.77
CA MET A 345 -11.23 -37.89 28.05
C MET A 345 -11.19 -37.17 29.41
N ASP A 346 -10.44 -37.71 30.38
CA ASP A 346 -10.32 -37.21 31.73
C ASP A 346 -9.38 -35.99 31.85
N GLU A 347 -8.36 -35.87 31.00
CA GLU A 347 -7.53 -34.66 30.91
C GLU A 347 -8.32 -33.52 30.25
N TRP A 348 -9.14 -33.81 29.23
CA TRP A 348 -9.92 -32.80 28.51
C TRP A 348 -10.99 -32.10 29.34
N LYS A 349 -11.67 -32.84 30.24
CA LYS A 349 -12.63 -32.26 31.19
C LYS A 349 -12.01 -31.26 32.15
N SER A 350 -10.72 -31.41 32.46
CA SER A 350 -10.02 -30.56 33.43
C SER A 350 -9.64 -29.19 32.87
N GLN A 351 -9.88 -28.98 31.57
CA GLN A 351 -8.98 -28.14 30.81
C GLN A 351 -9.76 -27.33 29.73
N GLY A 352 -10.84 -27.84 29.12
CA GLY A 352 -11.66 -27.10 28.13
C GLY A 352 -13.06 -26.68 28.64
N ILE A 353 -13.64 -25.65 28.03
CA ILE A 353 -15.02 -25.18 28.30
C ILE A 353 -16.00 -25.92 27.38
N PRO A 354 -17.00 -26.63 27.92
CA PRO A 354 -18.02 -27.24 27.08
C PRO A 354 -18.90 -26.16 26.43
N VAL A 355 -19.07 -26.23 25.11
CA VAL A 355 -19.87 -25.32 24.30
C VAL A 355 -20.81 -26.10 23.38
N SER A 356 -21.85 -25.43 22.89
CA SER A 356 -22.74 -26.04 21.90
C SER A 356 -22.03 -26.27 20.55
N PRO A 357 -22.46 -27.25 19.76
CA PRO A 357 -21.94 -27.48 18.40
C PRO A 357 -21.98 -26.23 17.50
N GLU A 358 -22.99 -25.38 17.68
CA GLU A 358 -23.15 -24.12 16.96
C GLU A 358 -22.08 -23.08 17.32
N GLN A 359 -21.75 -22.98 18.62
CA GLN A 359 -20.69 -22.09 19.11
C GLN A 359 -19.31 -22.57 18.65
N LEU A 360 -19.07 -23.89 18.67
CA LEU A 360 -17.85 -24.50 18.16
C LEU A 360 -17.66 -24.24 16.65
N ALA A 361 -18.72 -24.35 15.87
CA ALA A 361 -18.68 -24.05 14.43
C ALA A 361 -18.33 -22.58 14.18
N LYS A 362 -18.97 -21.66 14.94
CA LYS A 362 -18.71 -20.22 14.85
C LYS A 362 -17.27 -19.86 15.19
N GLU A 363 -16.70 -20.46 16.22
CA GLU A 363 -15.32 -20.19 16.63
C GLU A 363 -14.29 -20.75 15.64
N LYS A 364 -14.53 -21.96 15.11
CA LYS A 364 -13.73 -22.51 13.99
C LYS A 364 -13.75 -21.59 12.77
N GLU A 365 -14.90 -21.01 12.46
CA GLU A 365 -15.05 -20.08 11.35
C GLU A 365 -14.30 -18.76 11.59
N GLN A 366 -14.31 -18.24 12.81
CA GLN A 366 -13.53 -17.07 13.18
C GLN A 366 -12.01 -17.35 13.12
N CYS A 367 -11.55 -18.52 13.58
CA CYS A 367 -10.14 -18.90 13.46
C CYS A 367 -9.69 -19.01 11.99
N LYS A 368 -10.52 -19.61 11.13
CA LYS A 368 -10.27 -19.65 9.67
C LYS A 368 -10.19 -18.25 9.08
N LYS A 369 -11.07 -17.35 9.52
CA LYS A 369 -11.06 -15.95 9.08
C LYS A 369 -9.76 -15.24 9.46
N GLU A 370 -9.28 -15.43 10.70
CA GLU A 370 -8.00 -14.83 11.13
C GLU A 370 -6.80 -15.45 10.40
N ILE A 371 -6.74 -16.77 10.20
CA ILE A 371 -5.68 -17.43 9.41
C ILE A 371 -5.65 -16.90 7.98
N ARG A 372 -6.83 -16.69 7.38
CA ARG A 372 -6.96 -16.08 6.06
C ARG A 372 -6.41 -14.65 6.06
N ASP A 373 -6.81 -13.83 7.03
CA ASP A 373 -6.38 -12.44 7.11
C ASP A 373 -4.85 -12.36 7.35
N ILE A 374 -4.29 -13.23 8.18
CA ILE A 374 -2.84 -13.42 8.38
C ILE A 374 -2.15 -13.77 7.06
N ARG A 375 -2.65 -14.79 6.33
CA ARG A 375 -2.10 -15.19 5.02
C ARG A 375 -2.10 -14.05 4.02
N LYS A 376 -3.15 -13.21 4.01
CA LYS A 376 -3.22 -12.05 3.11
C LYS A 376 -2.15 -11.01 3.43
N MET A 377 -1.88 -10.77 4.71
CA MET A 377 -0.88 -9.77 5.13
C MET A 377 0.55 -10.20 4.78
N ILE A 378 0.86 -11.49 4.86
CA ILE A 378 2.25 -12.00 4.75
C ILE A 378 2.52 -12.81 3.48
N TYR A 379 1.62 -12.80 2.50
CA TYR A 379 1.86 -13.49 1.23
C TYR A 379 3.04 -12.85 0.49
N PRO A 380 4.02 -13.62 -0.04
CA PRO A 380 5.23 -13.07 -0.66
C PRO A 380 4.97 -12.01 -1.72
N ASP A 381 3.96 -12.24 -2.59
CA ASP A 381 3.61 -11.28 -3.64
C ASP A 381 2.95 -9.99 -3.10
N VAL A 382 2.31 -10.02 -1.92
CA VAL A 382 1.76 -8.81 -1.27
C VAL A 382 2.90 -8.00 -0.67
N LEU A 383 3.81 -8.69 0.02
CA LEU A 383 4.98 -8.09 0.66
C LEU A 383 5.93 -7.44 -0.35
N ILE A 384 6.11 -8.02 -1.54
CA ILE A 384 6.99 -7.44 -2.60
C ILE A 384 6.53 -6.04 -3.05
N HIS A 385 5.23 -5.75 -2.98
CA HIS A 385 4.66 -4.46 -3.37
C HIS A 385 4.45 -3.50 -2.19
N ASP A 386 4.65 -3.96 -0.95
CA ASP A 386 4.51 -3.12 0.23
C ASP A 386 5.75 -2.20 0.40
N PRO A 387 5.59 -0.86 0.32
CA PRO A 387 6.70 0.08 0.45
C PRO A 387 7.36 0.06 1.83
N VAL A 388 6.69 -0.50 2.86
CA VAL A 388 7.26 -0.74 4.19
C VAL A 388 8.12 -2.00 4.18
N TYR A 389 7.66 -3.08 3.54
CA TYR A 389 8.40 -4.35 3.47
C TYR A 389 9.75 -4.19 2.75
N ALA A 390 9.82 -3.36 1.70
CA ALA A 390 11.07 -3.02 1.01
C ALA A 390 12.12 -2.33 1.91
N LYS A 391 11.68 -1.72 3.03
CA LYS A 391 12.52 -1.03 4.01
C LYS A 391 12.82 -1.86 5.26
N LEU A 392 12.23 -3.06 5.40
CA LEU A 392 12.47 -3.94 6.53
C LEU A 392 13.87 -4.57 6.47
N SER A 393 14.41 -4.90 7.65
CA SER A 393 15.65 -5.66 7.76
C SER A 393 15.45 -7.12 7.33
N LYS A 394 16.55 -7.81 6.94
CA LYS A 394 16.49 -9.24 6.59
C LYS A 394 15.96 -10.11 7.74
N GLU A 395 16.32 -9.76 8.98
CA GLU A 395 15.84 -10.44 10.20
C GLU A 395 14.32 -10.32 10.36
N GLN A 396 13.74 -9.14 10.11
CA GLN A 396 12.28 -8.95 10.14
C GLN A 396 11.56 -9.67 8.99
N GLN A 397 12.19 -9.78 7.83
CA GLN A 397 11.64 -10.54 6.69
C GLN A 397 11.65 -12.05 6.94
N GLU A 398 12.69 -12.57 7.62
CA GLU A 398 12.70 -13.96 8.10
C GLU A 398 11.68 -14.17 9.22
N GLU A 399 11.56 -13.24 10.17
CA GLU A 399 10.55 -13.31 11.24
C GLU A 399 9.12 -13.39 10.67
N LEU A 400 8.78 -12.59 9.64
CA LEU A 400 7.46 -12.67 8.98
C LEU A 400 7.21 -14.04 8.32
N LYS A 401 8.24 -14.67 7.76
CA LYS A 401 8.14 -16.01 7.17
C LYS A 401 7.98 -17.08 8.24
N ASP A 402 8.72 -16.96 9.34
CA ASP A 402 8.64 -17.89 10.46
C ASP A 402 7.27 -17.79 11.15
N ILE A 403 6.75 -16.58 11.31
CA ILE A 403 5.38 -16.34 11.79
C ILE A 403 4.35 -17.01 10.86
N LEU A 404 4.51 -16.93 9.53
CA LEU A 404 3.62 -17.63 8.60
C LEU A 404 3.71 -19.14 8.79
N ILE A 405 4.91 -19.71 8.93
CA ILE A 405 5.11 -21.15 9.09
C ILE A 405 4.51 -21.63 10.41
N GLU A 406 4.72 -20.88 11.50
CA GLU A 406 4.18 -21.16 12.83
C GLU A 406 2.64 -21.03 12.83
N ALA A 407 2.11 -19.96 12.23
CA ALA A 407 0.68 -19.74 12.03
C ALA A 407 0.04 -20.68 10.99
N LEU A 408 0.84 -21.48 10.27
CA LEU A 408 0.36 -22.59 9.44
C LEU A 408 0.65 -23.98 10.04
N LYS A 409 1.50 -24.09 11.06
CA LYS A 409 1.71 -25.20 12.01
C LYS A 409 0.42 -25.84 12.53
N ILE A 410 -0.09 -26.96 12.00
CA ILE A 410 -1.20 -27.69 12.68
C ILE A 410 -0.62 -28.31 13.94
N ASP A 411 -1.08 -27.86 15.11
CA ASP A 411 -0.67 -28.46 16.37
C ASP A 411 -1.45 -29.75 16.65
N ASN A 412 -0.84 -30.71 17.32
CA ASN A 412 -1.49 -31.96 17.70
C ASN A 412 -2.70 -31.69 18.60
N SER A 413 -2.68 -30.61 19.38
CA SER A 413 -3.82 -30.15 20.16
C SER A 413 -5.05 -29.84 19.29
N GLU A 414 -4.93 -29.52 17.99
CA GLU A 414 -6.06 -29.21 17.08
C GLU A 414 -6.80 -30.47 16.57
N LEU A 415 -6.22 -31.66 16.78
CA LEU A 415 -6.68 -32.94 16.23
C LEU A 415 -7.32 -33.80 17.33
N GLY A 416 -8.59 -34.16 17.16
CA GLY A 416 -9.29 -35.14 18.02
C GLY A 416 -10.24 -34.59 19.10
N TYR A 417 -10.72 -33.35 19.02
CA TYR A 417 -11.70 -32.83 19.99
C TYR A 417 -13.05 -33.57 19.95
N PRO A 418 -13.66 -33.88 21.10
CA PRO A 418 -15.08 -34.21 21.17
C PRO A 418 -15.93 -33.03 20.66
N PRO A 419 -17.10 -33.28 20.05
CA PRO A 419 -17.89 -32.27 19.32
C PRO A 419 -18.35 -31.01 20.12
N ASN A 420 -18.02 -30.86 21.41
CA ASN A 420 -18.62 -29.89 22.32
C ASN A 420 -17.64 -29.12 23.23
N PHE A 421 -16.36 -28.88 22.90
CA PHE A 421 -15.40 -28.18 23.78
C PHE A 421 -14.59 -27.06 23.09
N VAL A 422 -14.32 -25.96 23.81
CA VAL A 422 -13.59 -24.73 23.40
C VAL A 422 -12.55 -24.33 24.46
N ASN A 423 -11.56 -23.50 24.08
CA ASN A 423 -10.48 -22.95 24.90
C ASN A 423 -9.53 -24.00 25.48
N HIS A 424 -8.46 -24.24 24.73
CA HIS A 424 -7.22 -24.83 25.22
C HIS A 424 -6.03 -24.04 24.71
N ASP A 425 -4.81 -24.36 25.15
CA ASP A 425 -3.51 -23.84 24.63
C ASP A 425 -3.33 -24.18 23.13
N MET A 426 -4.24 -23.70 22.31
CA MET A 426 -4.39 -23.88 20.87
C MET A 426 -3.97 -22.58 20.17
N ARG A 427 -4.02 -22.58 18.83
CA ARG A 427 -4.51 -21.42 18.08
C ARG A 427 -5.93 -21.04 18.51
N SER A 428 -6.09 -20.56 19.74
CA SER A 428 -7.30 -19.85 20.14
C SER A 428 -7.46 -18.66 19.21
N LEU A 429 -8.69 -18.22 19.00
CA LEU A 429 -8.96 -16.97 18.28
C LEU A 429 -8.06 -15.83 18.78
N GLU A 430 -7.78 -15.83 20.08
CA GLU A 430 -6.90 -14.88 20.76
C GLU A 430 -5.42 -15.05 20.41
N GLY A 431 -4.92 -16.28 20.30
CA GLY A 431 -3.57 -16.58 19.79
C GLY A 431 -3.37 -16.12 18.34
N LEU A 432 -4.34 -16.38 17.46
CA LEU A 432 -4.31 -15.90 16.07
C LEU A 432 -4.36 -14.37 15.99
N ARG A 433 -5.17 -13.72 16.84
CA ARG A 433 -5.20 -12.26 16.94
C ARG A 433 -3.89 -11.68 17.44
N ASN A 434 -3.20 -12.35 18.37
CA ASN A 434 -1.87 -11.93 18.82
C ASN A 434 -0.82 -12.05 17.72
N VAL A 435 -0.85 -13.13 16.94
CA VAL A 435 0.00 -13.30 15.74
C VAL A 435 -0.26 -12.19 14.74
N ARG A 436 -1.53 -11.93 14.43
CA ARG A 436 -1.94 -10.82 13.56
C ARG A 436 -1.44 -9.48 14.08
N ARG A 437 -1.59 -9.19 15.37
CA ARG A 437 -1.10 -7.95 15.99
C ARG A 437 0.42 -7.80 15.83
N ARG A 438 1.17 -8.90 15.99
CA ARG A 438 2.63 -8.90 15.79
C ARG A 438 3.01 -8.63 14.33
N ILE A 439 2.26 -9.17 13.36
CA ILE A 439 2.43 -8.85 11.93
C ILE A 439 2.13 -7.37 11.68
N GLU A 440 1.04 -6.85 12.24
CA GLU A 440 0.65 -5.44 12.14
C GLU A 440 1.74 -4.51 12.74
N GLU A 441 2.35 -4.91 13.87
CA GLU A 441 3.49 -4.22 14.49
C GLU A 441 4.73 -4.21 13.59
N ILE A 442 5.10 -5.35 12.98
CA ILE A 442 6.26 -5.45 12.07
C ILE A 442 6.04 -4.63 10.79
N LEU A 443 4.83 -4.70 10.21
CA LEU A 443 4.46 -3.94 9.01
C LEU A 443 4.10 -2.48 9.32
N ASN A 444 4.20 -2.06 10.58
CA ASN A 444 3.88 -0.72 11.07
C ASN A 444 2.46 -0.26 10.64
N MET A 445 1.54 -1.23 10.48
CA MET A 445 0.15 -1.02 10.15
C MET A 445 -0.55 -0.53 11.41
N LYS A 446 -0.70 0.79 11.56
CA LYS A 446 -1.59 1.33 12.59
C LYS A 446 -2.99 0.76 12.36
N ASN A 447 -3.65 0.40 13.46
CA ASN A 447 -4.95 -0.25 13.63
C ASN A 447 -6.15 0.51 13.02
N ILE A 448 -5.97 1.08 11.84
CA ILE A 448 -7.01 1.54 10.97
C ILE A 448 -7.36 0.27 10.19
N GLN A 449 -8.60 -0.20 10.31
CA GLN A 449 -9.20 -1.07 9.30
C GLN A 449 -9.24 -0.29 7.98
N ILE A 450 -8.09 -0.08 7.35
CA ILE A 450 -8.05 0.31 5.96
C ILE A 450 -8.40 -1.00 5.28
N ASP A 451 -9.64 -1.06 4.79
CA ASP A 451 -10.06 -2.08 3.87
C ASP A 451 -9.23 -1.85 2.59
N LEU A 452 -7.96 -2.31 2.61
CA LEU A 452 -7.03 -2.33 1.47
C LEU A 452 -7.67 -3.01 0.24
N ARG A 453 -8.79 -3.69 0.46
CA ARG A 453 -9.71 -4.29 -0.51
C ARG A 453 -10.44 -3.29 -1.40
N TYR A 454 -10.29 -1.96 -1.27
CA TYR A 454 -11.13 -1.04 -2.07
C TYR A 454 -10.48 0.25 -2.61
N GLU A 455 -9.22 0.57 -2.32
CA GLU A 455 -8.58 1.72 -2.98
C GLU A 455 -7.92 1.30 -4.30
N ILE A 456 -8.68 1.42 -5.39
CA ILE A 456 -8.14 1.37 -6.74
C ILE A 456 -7.13 2.53 -6.86
N GLN A 457 -5.86 2.20 -7.09
CA GLN A 457 -4.80 3.20 -7.20
C GLN A 457 -4.77 3.84 -8.58
N GLY A 458 -4.42 5.12 -8.64
CA GLY A 458 -4.33 5.91 -9.87
C GLY A 458 -5.12 7.21 -9.77
N GLU A 459 -4.59 8.29 -10.31
CA GLU A 459 -5.25 9.60 -10.35
C GLU A 459 -6.17 9.68 -11.58
N THR A 460 -5.74 9.09 -12.70
CA THR A 460 -6.50 9.04 -13.95
C THR A 460 -7.27 7.74 -14.11
N ILE A 461 -8.31 7.74 -14.96
CA ILE A 461 -9.04 6.51 -15.27
C ILE A 461 -8.13 5.43 -15.90
N TYR A 462 -7.17 5.84 -16.73
CA TYR A 462 -6.24 4.93 -17.40
C TYR A 462 -5.27 4.28 -16.40
N GLU A 463 -4.77 5.06 -15.43
CA GLU A 463 -3.96 4.52 -14.35
C GLU A 463 -4.74 3.52 -13.48
N LYS A 464 -6.00 3.86 -13.15
CA LYS A 464 -6.90 2.95 -12.41
C LYS A 464 -7.18 1.65 -13.15
N ILE A 465 -7.42 1.73 -14.46
CA ILE A 465 -7.62 0.57 -15.34
C ILE A 465 -6.34 -0.27 -15.41
N ALA A 466 -5.19 0.35 -15.67
CA ALA A 466 -3.90 -0.36 -15.77
C ALA A 466 -3.51 -1.04 -14.44
N TRP A 467 -3.79 -0.39 -13.31
CA TRP A 467 -3.60 -0.98 -12.00
C TRP A 467 -4.49 -2.22 -11.82
N LEU A 468 -5.79 -2.12 -12.15
CA LEU A 468 -6.72 -3.26 -12.08
C LEU A 468 -6.31 -4.40 -13.00
N GLU A 469 -5.83 -4.13 -14.21
CA GLU A 469 -5.37 -5.18 -15.14
C GLU A 469 -4.22 -5.99 -14.54
N ASN A 470 -3.21 -5.32 -13.99
CA ASN A 470 -2.08 -5.97 -13.33
C ASN A 470 -2.54 -6.79 -12.12
N GLU A 471 -3.40 -6.21 -11.28
CA GLU A 471 -3.88 -6.89 -10.07
C GLU A 471 -4.74 -8.11 -10.40
N ILE A 472 -5.57 -8.04 -11.45
CA ILE A 472 -6.35 -9.18 -11.95
C ILE A 472 -5.43 -10.33 -12.40
N VAL A 473 -4.30 -10.03 -13.07
CA VAL A 473 -3.34 -11.06 -13.50
C VAL A 473 -2.70 -11.73 -12.29
N ILE A 474 -2.27 -10.95 -11.29
CA ILE A 474 -1.68 -11.47 -10.05
C ILE A 474 -2.70 -12.35 -9.31
N LEU A 475 -3.93 -11.88 -9.14
CA LEU A 475 -5.00 -12.64 -8.48
C LEU A 475 -5.32 -13.94 -9.19
N LYS A 476 -5.40 -13.94 -10.54
CA LYS A 476 -5.61 -15.18 -11.32
C LYS A 476 -4.50 -16.20 -11.07
N ASN A 477 -3.25 -15.74 -11.03
CA ASN A 477 -2.11 -16.62 -10.74
C ASN A 477 -2.18 -17.21 -9.32
N ARG A 478 -2.50 -16.38 -8.32
CA ARG A 478 -2.72 -16.83 -6.93
C ARG A 478 -3.86 -17.84 -6.81
N LEU A 479 -4.98 -17.56 -7.48
CA LEU A 479 -6.15 -18.44 -7.51
C LEU A 479 -5.79 -19.80 -8.11
N ASN A 480 -5.07 -19.82 -9.22
CA ASN A 480 -4.64 -21.05 -9.87
C ASN A 480 -3.64 -21.84 -9.00
N ALA A 481 -2.69 -21.17 -8.36
CA ALA A 481 -1.77 -21.80 -7.41
C ALA A 481 -2.51 -22.42 -6.22
N ALA A 482 -3.47 -21.70 -5.64
CA ALA A 482 -4.30 -22.18 -4.55
C ALA A 482 -5.18 -23.38 -4.97
N LYS A 483 -5.80 -23.33 -6.17
CA LYS A 483 -6.52 -24.48 -6.76
C LYS A 483 -5.62 -25.70 -6.92
N GLY A 484 -4.39 -25.49 -7.40
CA GLY A 484 -3.40 -26.55 -7.54
C GLY A 484 -3.05 -27.18 -6.20
N GLN A 485 -2.80 -26.36 -5.18
CA GLN A 485 -2.54 -26.82 -3.81
C GLN A 485 -3.73 -27.64 -3.26
N LEU A 486 -4.95 -27.12 -3.36
CA LEU A 486 -6.15 -27.81 -2.89
C LEU A 486 -6.33 -29.16 -3.58
N THR A 487 -6.13 -29.19 -4.90
CA THR A 487 -6.25 -30.43 -5.69
C THR A 487 -5.21 -31.45 -5.26
N ALA A 488 -3.94 -31.05 -5.14
CA ALA A 488 -2.86 -31.93 -4.68
C ALA A 488 -3.17 -32.54 -3.30
N MET A 489 -3.74 -31.76 -2.40
CA MET A 489 -4.16 -32.20 -1.07
C MET A 489 -5.34 -33.17 -1.07
N LEU A 490 -6.31 -32.99 -1.96
CA LEU A 490 -7.47 -33.87 -2.10
C LEU A 490 -7.11 -35.20 -2.80
N THR A 491 -6.13 -35.17 -3.70
CA THR A 491 -5.65 -36.33 -4.45
C THR A 491 -4.44 -37.03 -3.83
N ASP A 492 -4.07 -36.69 -2.59
CA ASP A 492 -2.97 -37.33 -1.88
C ASP A 492 -3.26 -38.83 -1.71
N VAL A 493 -2.53 -39.66 -2.45
CA VAL A 493 -2.71 -41.12 -2.48
C VAL A 493 -2.45 -41.75 -1.10
N GLY A 494 -1.53 -41.17 -0.32
CA GLY A 494 -1.22 -41.63 1.04
C GLY A 494 -2.40 -41.41 1.97
N ILE A 495 -2.99 -40.22 1.95
CA ILE A 495 -4.17 -39.91 2.78
C ILE A 495 -5.39 -40.72 2.32
N GLN A 496 -5.63 -40.84 1.01
CA GLN A 496 -6.76 -41.61 0.49
C GLN A 496 -6.66 -43.10 0.85
N SER A 497 -5.46 -43.68 0.78
CA SER A 497 -5.25 -45.08 1.16
C SER A 497 -5.43 -45.29 2.66
N LYS A 498 -4.95 -44.37 3.51
CA LYS A 498 -5.18 -44.38 4.97
C LYS A 498 -6.67 -44.26 5.30
N LEU A 499 -7.39 -43.34 4.66
CA LEU A 499 -8.85 -43.22 4.78
C LEU A 499 -9.58 -44.50 4.40
N ALA A 500 -9.24 -45.10 3.26
CA ALA A 500 -9.85 -46.34 2.79
C ALA A 500 -9.59 -47.52 3.73
N LEU A 501 -8.43 -47.54 4.39
CA LEU A 501 -8.10 -48.52 5.42
C LEU A 501 -8.89 -48.26 6.71
N LEU A 502 -8.96 -47.01 7.18
CA LEU A 502 -9.70 -46.65 8.40
C LEU A 502 -11.21 -46.92 8.28
N ASN A 503 -11.78 -46.84 7.08
CA ASN A 503 -13.21 -47.03 6.85
C ASN A 503 -13.63 -48.48 6.56
N ASN A 504 -12.71 -49.44 6.41
CA ASN A 504 -13.05 -50.83 6.05
C ASN A 504 -12.37 -51.83 6.99
N GLN A 505 -13.18 -52.56 7.77
CA GLN A 505 -12.70 -53.46 8.82
C GLN A 505 -11.90 -54.66 8.27
N ASP A 506 -12.37 -55.30 7.19
CA ASP A 506 -11.66 -56.43 6.56
C ASP A 506 -10.26 -56.01 6.09
N LYS A 507 -10.14 -54.81 5.50
CA LYS A 507 -8.84 -54.28 5.07
C LYS A 507 -7.91 -54.00 6.26
N GLN A 508 -8.45 -53.65 7.42
CA GLN A 508 -7.66 -53.41 8.64
C GLN A 508 -7.06 -54.69 9.16
N GLU A 509 -7.84 -55.78 9.20
CA GLU A 509 -7.36 -57.10 9.64
C GLU A 509 -6.29 -57.62 8.68
N MET A 510 -6.54 -57.56 7.36
CA MET A 510 -5.56 -57.95 6.35
C MET A 510 -4.26 -57.12 6.44
N PHE A 511 -4.37 -55.82 6.70
CA PHE A 511 -3.21 -54.95 6.87
C PHE A 511 -2.40 -55.34 8.11
N THR A 512 -3.08 -55.59 9.23
CA THR A 512 -2.46 -55.99 10.49
C THR A 512 -1.69 -57.31 10.32
N GLU A 513 -2.35 -58.35 9.78
CA GLU A 513 -1.69 -59.63 9.52
C GLU A 513 -0.48 -59.51 8.59
N LYS A 514 -0.58 -58.68 7.54
CA LYS A 514 0.51 -58.47 6.59
C LYS A 514 1.70 -57.80 7.26
N MET A 515 1.45 -56.81 8.12
CA MET A 515 2.50 -56.09 8.85
C MET A 515 3.17 -57.01 9.88
N GLU A 516 2.40 -57.78 10.65
CA GLU A 516 2.93 -58.76 11.61
C GLU A 516 3.80 -59.82 10.93
N LYS A 517 3.36 -60.39 9.80
CA LYS A 517 4.15 -61.33 9.00
C LYS A 517 5.45 -60.69 8.51
N LYS A 518 5.42 -59.43 8.09
CA LYS A 518 6.61 -58.69 7.64
C LYS A 518 7.58 -58.42 8.80
N ILE A 519 7.07 -58.04 9.97
CA ILE A 519 7.86 -57.86 11.19
C ILE A 519 8.56 -59.16 11.58
N ALA A 520 7.85 -60.29 11.55
CA ALA A 520 8.44 -61.60 11.86
C ALA A 520 9.58 -61.96 10.88
N CYS A 521 9.35 -61.77 9.57
CA CYS A 521 10.37 -62.01 8.54
C CYS A 521 11.61 -61.11 8.73
N LEU A 522 11.42 -59.82 8.99
CA LEU A 522 12.52 -58.88 9.22
C LEU A 522 13.30 -59.19 10.50
N LYS A 523 12.63 -59.70 11.56
CA LYS A 523 13.32 -60.15 12.77
C LYS A 523 14.25 -61.33 12.47
N GLU A 524 13.79 -62.32 11.70
CA GLU A 524 14.60 -63.45 11.26
C GLU A 524 15.77 -63.01 10.37
N GLU A 525 15.52 -62.11 9.41
CA GLU A 525 16.56 -61.55 8.54
C GLU A 525 17.61 -60.76 9.33
N ASN A 526 17.20 -59.95 10.30
CA ASN A 526 18.09 -59.20 11.18
C ASN A 526 19.01 -60.13 11.99
N VAL A 527 18.49 -61.25 12.50
CA VAL A 527 19.30 -62.25 13.19
C VAL A 527 20.32 -62.89 12.23
N ALA A 528 19.89 -63.26 11.03
CA ALA A 528 20.77 -63.83 10.01
C ALA A 528 21.88 -62.85 9.58
N LEU A 529 21.56 -61.57 9.40
CA LEU A 529 22.53 -60.52 9.05
C LEU A 529 23.57 -60.33 10.16
N LYS A 530 23.19 -60.32 11.43
CA LYS A 530 24.13 -60.24 12.56
C LYS A 530 25.11 -61.41 12.58
N ILE A 531 24.61 -62.64 12.42
CA ILE A 531 25.45 -63.84 12.32
C ILE A 531 26.42 -63.72 11.15
N LYS A 532 25.95 -63.24 9.99
CA LYS A 532 26.79 -63.09 8.79
C LYS A 532 27.89 -62.04 8.97
N ILE A 533 27.60 -60.92 9.63
CA ILE A 533 28.58 -59.89 9.98
C ILE A 533 29.69 -60.49 10.84
N GLU A 534 29.33 -61.23 11.89
CA GLU A 534 30.28 -61.88 12.80
C GLU A 534 31.16 -62.90 12.07
N VAL A 535 30.56 -63.77 11.25
CA VAL A 535 31.29 -64.78 10.48
C VAL A 535 32.27 -64.13 9.50
N GLU A 536 31.83 -63.13 8.74
CA GLU A 536 32.68 -62.48 7.74
C GLU A 536 33.77 -61.60 8.36
N ASN A 537 33.52 -60.97 9.50
CA ASN A 537 34.55 -60.21 10.20
C ASN A 537 35.59 -61.16 10.83
N ASN A 538 35.15 -62.28 11.44
CA ASN A 538 36.04 -63.27 12.04
C ASN A 538 36.93 -64.00 11.02
N LYS A 539 36.50 -64.16 9.76
CA LYS A 539 37.38 -64.67 8.68
C LYS A 539 38.60 -63.80 8.40
N LYS A 540 38.57 -62.53 8.83
CA LYS A 540 39.61 -61.51 8.58
C LYS A 540 40.50 -61.28 9.80
N LYS A 541 40.22 -62.00 10.89
CA LYS A 541 41.05 -62.09 12.09
C LYS A 541 42.07 -63.19 11.91
#